data_AF-A0A956UJU7-F1
#
_entry.id   AF-A0A956UJU7-F1
#
_cell.length_a   1.000
_cell.length_b   1.000
_cell.length_c   1.000
_cell.angle_alpha   90.00
_cell.angle_beta   90.00
_cell.angle_gamma   90.00
#
_symmetry.space_group_name_H-M   'P 1'
#
loop_
_entity.id
_entity.type
_entity.pdbx_description
1 polymer ?
#
loop_
_entity_poly.entity_id
_entity_poly.type
_entity_poly.pdbx_seq_one_letter_code
_entity_poly.pdbx_strand_id
1 'polypeptide(L)' 'MTEEIGPGGTGMQFSNIKVCKRCALRYDWRNSPSSSLKMTYCSSLCEQADLGFTVEALLKFKREIPAEGTTASSK' A
#
# COMPACT_ATOMS: atom_id res chain seq x y z
N MET A 1 15.98 20.30 43.94
CA MET A 1 14.62 19.87 43.54
C MET A 1 14.65 19.80 42.03
N THR A 2 14.92 18.61 41.49
CA THR A 2 15.27 18.43 40.08
C THR A 2 13.98 18.33 39.27
N GLU A 3 13.75 19.28 38.37
CA GLU A 3 12.63 19.32 37.44
C GLU A 3 12.72 18.14 36.46
N GLU A 4 11.75 17.24 36.56
CA GLU A 4 11.49 16.16 35.61
C GLU A 4 10.84 16.76 34.35
N ILE A 5 11.64 17.38 33.48
CA ILE A 5 11.21 17.75 32.12
C ILE A 5 11.21 16.48 31.26
N GLY A 6 10.29 15.56 31.56
CA GLY A 6 9.97 14.42 30.69
C GLY A 6 8.79 14.80 29.79
N PRO A 7 8.79 14.47 28.49
CA PRO A 7 7.61 14.68 27.65
C PRO A 7 6.45 13.88 28.25
N GLY A 8 5.43 14.60 28.70
CA GLY A 8 4.26 14.06 29.38
C GLY A 8 3.67 12.87 28.63
N GLY A 9 3.16 11.90 29.40
CA GLY A 9 2.72 10.55 29.02
C GLY A 9 1.64 10.47 27.94
N THR A 10 1.95 10.97 26.75
CA THR A 10 1.27 10.59 25.52
C THR A 10 1.89 9.26 25.13
N GLY A 11 1.42 8.19 25.76
CA GLY A 11 1.83 6.83 25.42
C GLY A 11 1.80 6.68 23.89
N MET A 12 2.92 6.26 23.31
CA MET A 12 3.04 6.01 21.87
C MET A 12 1.85 5.14 21.45
N GLN A 13 0.89 5.70 20.71
CA GLN A 13 -0.32 5.00 20.30
C GLN A 13 0.04 3.93 19.25
N PHE A 14 0.43 2.74 19.71
CA PHE A 14 0.80 1.60 18.87
C PHE A 14 -0.36 1.02 18.06
N SER A 15 -1.59 1.52 18.26
CA SER A 15 -2.79 1.11 17.52
C SER A 15 -2.65 1.27 16.00
N ASN A 16 -1.77 2.18 15.54
CA ASN A 16 -1.49 2.40 14.12
C ASN A 16 -0.22 1.70 13.63
N ILE A 17 0.51 1.00 14.50
CA ILE A 17 1.75 0.31 14.15
C ILE A 17 1.41 -1.13 13.76
N LYS A 18 1.77 -1.50 12.53
CA LYS A 18 1.63 -2.86 11.98
C LYS A 18 2.98 -3.44 11.63
N VAL A 19 3.00 -4.75 11.36
CA VAL A 19 4.19 -5.48 10.91
C VAL A 19 4.07 -5.76 9.42
N CYS A 20 5.10 -5.44 8.66
CA CYS A 20 5.13 -5.70 7.21
C CYS A 20 5.25 -7.19 6.96
N LYS A 21 4.40 -7.75 6.08
CA LYS A 21 4.43 -9.18 5.75
C LYS A 21 5.75 -9.63 5.11
N ARG A 22 6.42 -8.74 4.35
CA ARG A 22 7.64 -9.07 3.60
C ARG A 22 8.92 -8.93 4.43
N CYS A 23 9.13 -7.75 5.03
CA CYS A 23 10.37 -7.43 5.75
C CYS A 23 10.27 -7.53 7.28
N ALA A 24 9.09 -7.85 7.82
CA ALA A 24 8.81 -7.96 9.26
C ALA A 24 9.10 -6.69 10.09
N LEU A 25 9.32 -5.54 9.45
CA LEU A 25 9.50 -4.26 10.14
C LEU A 25 8.18 -3.73 10.66
N ARG A 26 8.24 -3.08 11.83
CA ARG A 26 7.13 -2.30 12.39
C ARG A 26 7.02 -0.97 11.64
N TYR A 27 5.82 -0.61 11.20
CA TYR A 27 5.57 0.62 10.45
C TYR A 27 4.19 1.19 10.79
N ASP A 28 4.05 2.51 10.67
CA ASP A 28 2.75 3.17 10.81
C ASP A 28 1.95 3.01 9.51
N TRP A 29 0.79 2.35 9.58
CA TRP A 29 -0.01 2.08 8.39
C TRP A 29 -0.63 3.35 7.79
N ARG A 30 -0.82 4.43 8.57
CA ARG A 30 -1.37 5.70 8.04
C ARG A 30 -0.34 6.45 7.20
N ASN A 31 0.94 6.29 7.52
CA ASN A 31 2.07 6.90 6.80
C ASN A 31 2.70 5.99 5.74
N SER A 32 2.21 4.75 5.59
CA SER A 32 2.77 3.83 4.60
C SER A 32 2.49 4.33 3.17
N PRO A 33 3.51 4.42 2.30
CA PRO A 33 3.36 4.86 0.91
C PRO A 33 2.66 3.82 0.01
N SER A 34 2.33 2.62 0.52
CA SER A 34 1.52 1.63 -0.20
C SER A 34 0.04 2.04 -0.15
N SER A 35 -0.50 2.66 -1.21
CA SER A 35 -1.86 3.24 -1.18
C SER A 35 -2.96 2.19 -0.95
N SER A 36 -2.89 1.04 -1.63
CA SER A 36 -3.91 -0.02 -1.56
C SER A 36 -3.65 -1.06 -0.46
N LEU A 37 -2.39 -1.32 -0.09
CA LEU A 37 -2.01 -2.37 0.86
C LEU A 37 -1.23 -1.83 2.07
N LYS A 38 -1.41 -0.56 2.43
CA LYS A 38 -0.81 0.06 3.64
C LYS A 38 -1.07 -0.68 4.94
N MET A 39 -2.05 -1.56 5.02
CA MET A 39 -2.30 -2.38 6.22
C MET A 39 -1.55 -3.72 6.22
N THR A 40 -0.83 -4.04 5.14
CA THR A 40 -0.11 -5.30 4.90
C THR A 40 1.38 -5.07 4.61
N TYR A 41 1.71 -4.02 3.85
CA TYR A 41 3.07 -3.67 3.46
C TYR A 41 3.48 -2.27 3.91
N CYS A 42 4.75 -2.12 4.30
CA CYS A 42 5.33 -0.84 4.67
C CYS A 42 5.68 0.07 3.48
N SER A 43 5.67 -0.45 2.26
CA SER A 43 5.99 0.32 1.04
C SER A 43 5.50 -0.39 -0.22
N SER A 44 5.35 0.37 -1.30
CA SER A 44 5.01 -0.16 -2.64
C SER A 44 6.09 -1.12 -3.17
N LEU A 45 7.34 -0.99 -2.72
CA LEU A 45 8.42 -1.94 -3.04
C LEU A 45 8.17 -3.32 -2.42
N CYS A 46 7.76 -3.36 -1.15
CA CYS A 46 7.41 -4.62 -0.49
C CYS A 46 6.16 -5.26 -1.08
N GLU A 47 5.19 -4.43 -1.49
CA GLU A 47 4.00 -4.87 -2.22
C GLU A 47 4.38 -5.54 -3.54
N GLN A 48 5.14 -4.84 -4.40
CA GLN A 48 5.56 -5.35 -5.70
C GLN A 48 6.47 -6.59 -5.58
N ALA A 49 7.28 -6.69 -4.53
CA ALA A 49 8.14 -7.85 -4.32
C ALA A 49 7.39 -9.12 -3.89
N ASP A 50 6.25 -9.00 -3.19
CA ASP A 50 5.43 -10.16 -2.79
C ASP A 50 4.42 -10.56 -3.87
N LEU A 51 3.81 -9.56 -4.55
CA LEU A 51 2.74 -9.77 -5.54
C LEU A 51 3.24 -9.80 -6.99
N GLY A 52 4.43 -9.26 -7.27
CA GLY A 52 4.95 -9.04 -8.62
C GLY A 52 4.44 -7.75 -9.30
N PHE A 53 3.42 -7.10 -8.73
CA PHE A 53 2.82 -5.86 -9.22
C PHE A 53 2.28 -5.03 -8.05
N THR A 54 1.94 -3.77 -8.29
CA THR A 54 1.16 -2.97 -7.34
C THR A 54 -0.32 -2.99 -7.71
N VAL A 55 -1.21 -3.00 -6.72
CA VAL A 55 -2.68 -3.03 -6.97
C VAL A 55 -3.11 -1.76 -7.72
N GLU A 56 -2.47 -0.62 -7.47
CA GLU A 56 -2.69 0.61 -8.24
C GLU A 56 -2.36 0.45 -9.72
N ALA A 57 -1.33 -0.32 -10.07
CA ALA A 57 -1.00 -0.57 -11.47
C ALA A 57 -2.09 -1.39 -12.16
N LEU A 58 -2.70 -2.36 -11.46
CA LEU A 58 -3.84 -3.11 -11.99
C LEU A 58 -5.06 -2.20 -12.21
N LEU A 59 -5.36 -1.30 -11.27
CA LEU A 59 -6.49 -0.38 -11.38
C LEU A 59 -6.33 0.61 -12.54
N LYS A 60 -5.10 1.01 -12.86
CA LYS A 60 -4.80 1.86 -14.02
C LYS A 60 -4.81 1.10 -15.35
N PHE A 61 -4.73 -0.23 -15.32
CA PHE A 61 -4.78 -1.06 -16.50
C PHE A 61 -6.20 -1.04 -17.07
N LYS A 62 -6.49 -0.07 -17.95
CA LYS A 62 -7.68 -0.14 -18.81
C LYS A 62 -7.51 -1.35 -19.71
N ARG A 63 -8.37 -2.36 -19.53
CA ARG A 63 -8.54 -3.42 -20.53
C ARG A 63 -9.14 -2.76 -21.76
N GLU A 64 -8.32 -2.52 -22.77
CA GLU A 64 -8.81 -2.31 -24.13
C GLU A 64 -9.48 -3.63 -24.50
N ILE A 65 -10.80 -3.71 -24.34
CA ILE A 65 -11.57 -4.82 -24.88
C ILE A 65 -11.44 -4.60 -26.40
N PRO A 66 -10.72 -5.46 -27.15
CA PRO A 66 -10.75 -5.35 -28.60
C PRO A 66 -12.21 -5.49 -29.00
N ALA A 67 -12.73 -4.50 -29.73
CA ALA A 67 -14.07 -4.52 -30.25
C ALA A 67 -14.19 -5.71 -31.22
N GLU A 68 -14.61 -6.85 -30.69
CA GLU A 68 -15.03 -7.99 -31.49
C GLU A 68 -16.32 -7.59 -32.21
N GLY A 69 -16.25 -7.43 -33.53
CA GLY A 69 -17.43 -7.25 -34.38
C GLY A 69 -17.40 -6.09 -35.36
N THR A 70 -16.34 -5.91 -36.16
CA THR A 70 -16.51 -5.34 -37.49
C THR A 70 -16.39 -6.47 -38.52
N THR A 71 -17.51 -7.14 -38.77
CA THR A 71 -17.65 -7.88 -40.02
C THR A 71 -17.79 -6.85 -41.13
N ALA A 72 -16.68 -6.53 -41.79
CA ALA A 72 -16.69 -5.93 -43.09
C ALA A 72 -17.45 -6.87 -44.05
N SER A 73 -18.74 -6.58 -44.29
CA SER A 73 -19.47 -7.19 -45.40
C SER A 73 -19.23 -6.32 -46.63
N SER A 74 -18.17 -6.66 -47.36
CA SER A 74 -17.92 -6.19 -48.71
C SER A 74 -18.92 -6.81 -49.69
N LYS A 75 -19.45 -5.91 -50.53
CA LYS A 75 -20.01 -6.11 -51.88
C LYS A 75 -21.46 -6.60 -52.00
#